data_AF-A0A8D2I1B0-F1
#
_entry.id   AF-A0A8D2I1B0-F1
#
_cell.length_a   1.000
_cell.length_b   1.000
_cell.length_c   1.000
_cell.angle_alpha   90.00
_cell.angle_beta   90.00
_cell.angle_gamma   90.00
#
_symmetry.space_group_name_H-M   'P 1'
#
loop_
_entity.id
_entity.type
_entity.pdbx_description
1 polymer ?
#
loop_
_entity_poly.entity_id
_entity_poly.type
_entity_poly.pdbx_seq_one_letter_code
_entity_poly.pdbx_strand_id
1 'polypeptide(L)'
;MAHDGSRQARDRGMTRSKAEKARPPTVTVPQVEIVPGRLNEAEWIALTAIEEGEDVVGDILADLLARVMDSAFQVYLTQQVGLDPGLPDSISPDPPFLAGLRCFLTFAVHSIYHQ
;
A
#
# COMPACT_ATOMS: atom_id res chain seq x y z
N MET A 1 75.07 -25.71 -51.23
CA MET A 1 74.15 -25.20 -52.28
C MET A 1 73.55 -23.90 -51.78
N ALA A 2 73.62 -22.83 -52.58
CA ALA A 2 73.12 -21.50 -52.25
C ALA A 2 71.60 -21.39 -52.50
N HIS A 3 70.91 -20.55 -51.73
CA HIS A 3 69.89 -19.66 -52.29
C HIS A 3 69.73 -18.41 -51.42
N ASP A 4 69.75 -17.29 -52.12
CA ASP A 4 69.59 -15.90 -51.69
C ASP A 4 68.08 -15.53 -51.63
N GLY A 5 67.76 -14.47 -50.88
CA GLY A 5 66.65 -13.55 -51.12
C GLY A 5 65.21 -14.00 -50.83
N SER A 6 64.46 -13.18 -50.08
CA SER A 6 63.52 -12.20 -50.70
C SER A 6 62.48 -11.62 -49.71
N ARG A 7 62.47 -10.27 -49.61
CA ARG A 7 61.31 -9.36 -49.32
C ARG A 7 60.75 -9.36 -47.88
N GLN A 8 60.30 -8.27 -47.26
CA GLN A 8 60.08 -6.85 -47.58
C GLN A 8 59.77 -6.17 -46.23
N ALA A 9 60.53 -5.14 -45.83
CA ALA A 9 60.06 -3.75 -45.71
C ALA A 9 58.65 -3.52 -45.10
N ARG A 10 58.59 -3.03 -43.85
CA ARG A 10 57.95 -1.73 -43.54
C ARG A 10 58.19 -1.27 -42.10
N ASP A 11 59.03 -0.27 -42.02
CA ASP A 11 59.01 0.82 -41.05
C ASP A 11 57.58 1.38 -40.87
N ARG A 12 57.16 1.64 -39.61
CA ARG A 12 56.24 2.70 -39.17
C ARG A 12 55.81 2.52 -37.71
N GLY A 13 56.17 3.50 -36.88
CA GLY A 13 55.25 3.94 -35.84
C GLY A 13 55.77 3.92 -34.41
N MET A 14 56.82 4.70 -34.15
CA MET A 14 56.88 5.50 -32.93
C MET A 14 55.50 6.16 -32.69
N THR A 15 54.86 5.90 -31.56
CA THR A 15 54.11 6.87 -30.73
C THR A 15 53.41 6.18 -29.56
N ARG A 16 54.09 6.21 -28.41
CA ARG A 16 53.56 6.46 -27.06
C ARG A 16 52.07 6.81 -27.02
N SER A 17 51.21 5.84 -26.66
CA SER A 17 49.83 6.14 -26.22
C SER A 17 49.78 6.09 -24.69
N LYS A 18 50.29 7.15 -24.06
CA LYS A 18 49.97 7.49 -22.66
C LYS A 18 48.64 8.25 -22.70
N ALA A 19 47.54 7.51 -22.75
CA ALA A 19 46.22 8.04 -22.45
C ALA A 19 45.67 7.22 -21.29
N GLU A 20 46.23 7.45 -20.10
CA GLU A 20 45.60 7.04 -18.85
C GLU A 20 44.31 7.86 -18.73
N LYS A 21 43.20 7.27 -19.16
CA LYS A 21 41.87 7.81 -18.90
C LYS A 21 41.70 7.76 -17.39
N ALA A 22 41.87 8.91 -16.73
CA ALA A 22 41.61 9.06 -15.29
C ALA A 22 40.23 8.47 -15.00
N ARG A 23 40.22 7.29 -14.36
CA ARG A 23 38.99 6.63 -13.95
C ARG A 23 38.34 7.57 -12.93
N PRO A 24 37.06 7.97 -13.12
CA PRO A 24 36.36 8.77 -12.12
C PRO A 24 36.48 8.09 -10.75
N PRO A 25 36.64 8.85 -9.65
CA PRO A 25 36.72 8.28 -8.31
C PRO A 25 35.55 7.33 -8.15
N THR A 26 35.87 6.04 -7.97
CA THR A 26 34.85 5.02 -7.78
C THR A 26 34.32 5.25 -6.38
N VAL A 27 33.23 6.03 -6.28
CA VAL A 27 32.43 6.07 -5.07
C VAL A 27 32.00 4.63 -4.84
N THR A 28 32.57 4.01 -3.81
CA THR A 28 32.15 2.68 -3.36
C THR A 28 30.74 2.85 -2.82
N VAL A 29 29.76 2.72 -3.71
CA VAL A 29 28.37 2.55 -3.30
C VAL A 29 28.34 1.27 -2.46
N PRO A 30 27.89 1.33 -1.19
CA PRO A 30 27.70 0.14 -0.38
C PRO A 30 26.92 -0.89 -1.19
N GLN A 31 27.56 -2.00 -1.54
CA GLN A 31 26.94 -3.08 -2.29
C GLN A 31 26.06 -3.84 -1.30
N VAL A 32 24.90 -3.28 -0.97
CA VAL A 32 23.86 -4.02 -0.23
C VAL A 32 23.32 -5.04 -1.23
N GLU A 33 23.54 -6.32 -0.95
CA GLU A 33 22.98 -7.41 -1.74
C GLU A 33 21.46 -7.44 -1.52
N ILE A 34 20.72 -6.73 -2.38
CA ILE A 34 19.26 -6.75 -2.35
C ILE A 34 18.81 -8.07 -2.99
N VAL A 35 18.42 -9.03 -2.15
CA VAL A 35 17.82 -10.29 -2.60
C VAL A 35 16.32 -10.09 -2.74
N PRO A 36 15.74 -10.29 -3.94
CA PRO A 36 14.29 -10.21 -4.11
C PRO A 36 13.54 -11.06 -3.07
N GLY A 37 12.55 -10.46 -2.41
CA GLY A 37 11.76 -11.13 -1.37
C GLY A 37 12.41 -11.17 0.02
N ARG A 38 13.59 -10.56 0.21
CA ARG A 38 14.18 -10.38 1.55
C ARG A 38 14.23 -8.90 1.91
N LEU A 39 13.73 -8.60 3.10
CA LEU A 39 13.86 -7.28 3.71
C LEU A 39 15.15 -7.25 4.52
N ASN A 40 15.86 -6.12 4.47
CA ASN A 40 16.90 -5.85 5.43
C ASN A 40 16.30 -5.44 6.79
N GLU A 41 17.12 -5.37 7.84
CA GLU A 41 16.66 -5.09 9.20
C GLU A 41 15.91 -3.75 9.31
N ALA A 42 16.40 -2.69 8.64
CA ALA A 42 15.75 -1.39 8.65
C ALA A 42 14.40 -1.40 7.94
N GLU A 43 14.29 -2.13 6.83
CA GLU A 43 13.03 -2.30 6.10
C GLU A 43 12.01 -3.11 6.89
N TRP A 44 12.44 -4.17 7.58
CA TRP A 44 11.57 -4.94 8.48
C TRP A 44 11.06 -4.08 9.63
N ILE A 45 11.94 -3.33 10.31
CA ILE A 45 11.57 -2.43 11.41
C ILE A 45 10.59 -1.35 10.92
N ALA A 46 10.83 -0.77 9.74
CA ALA A 46 9.93 0.20 9.15
C ALA A 46 8.55 -0.39 8.85
N LEU A 47 8.48 -1.65 8.42
CA LEU A 47 7.21 -2.33 8.16
C LEU A 47 6.44 -2.60 9.45
N THR A 48 7.11 -3.09 10.51
CA THR A 48 6.47 -3.31 11.82
C THR A 48 5.94 -2.00 12.43
N ALA A 49 6.67 -0.90 12.26
CA ALA A 49 6.21 0.42 12.71
C ALA A 49 4.94 0.90 11.97
N ILE A 50 4.73 0.47 10.72
CA ILE A 50 3.49 0.76 9.99
C ILE A 50 2.33 -0.07 10.53
N GLU A 51 2.54 -1.36 10.80
CA GLU A 51 1.54 -2.27 11.38
C GLU A 51 0.99 -1.76 12.72
N GLU A 52 1.87 -1.28 13.61
CA GLU A 52 1.44 -0.66 14.88
C GLU A 52 0.54 0.58 14.67
N GLY A 53 0.74 1.31 13.57
CA GLY A 53 -0.10 2.45 13.20
C GLY A 53 -1.49 2.03 12.74
N GLU A 54 -1.64 0.83 12.15
CA GLU A 54 -2.92 0.31 11.66
C GLU A 54 -3.88 0.00 12.81
N ASP A 55 -3.39 -0.54 13.92
CA ASP A 55 -4.19 -0.82 15.11
C ASP A 55 -4.85 0.46 15.65
N VAL A 56 -4.07 1.54 15.75
CA VAL A 56 -4.57 2.85 16.20
C VAL A 56 -5.63 3.40 15.25
N VAL A 57 -5.46 3.23 13.94
CA VAL A 57 -6.46 3.63 12.94
C VAL A 57 -7.73 2.77 13.09
N GLY A 58 -7.57 1.48 13.36
CA GLY A 58 -8.66 0.54 13.65
C GLY A 58 -9.49 0.97 14.86
N ASP A 59 -8.84 1.34 15.96
CA ASP A 59 -9.50 1.87 17.17
C ASP A 59 -10.29 3.14 16.87
N ILE A 60 -9.69 4.09 16.14
CA ILE A 60 -10.38 5.32 15.73
C ILE A 60 -11.60 5.01 14.87
N LEU A 61 -11.49 4.07 13.92
CA LEU A 61 -12.58 3.67 13.05
C LEU A 61 -13.71 3.01 13.84
N ALA A 62 -13.37 2.13 14.79
CA ALA A 62 -14.34 1.48 15.67
C ALA A 62 -15.10 2.51 16.52
N ASP A 63 -14.39 3.50 17.08
CA ASP A 63 -14.96 4.59 17.87
C ASP A 63 -15.94 5.44 17.05
N LEU A 64 -15.56 5.80 15.82
CA LEU A 64 -16.41 6.55 14.91
C LEU A 64 -17.65 5.74 14.51
N LEU A 65 -17.46 4.46 14.19
CA LEU A 65 -18.55 3.57 13.82
C LEU A 65 -19.53 3.40 14.99
N ALA A 66 -19.05 3.18 16.21
CA ALA A 66 -19.89 3.07 17.40
C ALA A 66 -20.77 4.32 17.60
N ARG A 67 -20.18 5.52 17.49
CA ARG A 67 -20.91 6.79 17.62
C ARG A 67 -21.97 6.99 16.54
N VAL A 68 -21.65 6.63 15.29
CA VAL A 68 -22.62 6.68 14.17
C VAL A 68 -23.76 5.70 14.40
N MET A 69 -23.44 4.48 14.83
CA MET A 69 -24.43 3.44 15.12
C MET A 69 -25.35 3.85 16.28
N ASP A 70 -24.81 4.38 17.38
CA ASP A 70 -25.58 4.88 18.51
C ASP A 70 -26.52 6.02 18.09
N SER A 71 -26.00 7.00 17.34
CA SER A 71 -26.79 8.14 16.88
C SER A 71 -27.91 7.71 15.93
N ALA A 72 -27.62 6.83 14.98
CA ALA A 72 -28.59 6.30 14.04
C ALA A 72 -29.66 5.45 14.75
N PHE A 73 -29.26 4.66 15.74
CA PHE A 73 -30.17 3.83 16.52
C PHE A 73 -31.10 4.68 17.40
N GLN A 74 -30.60 5.76 18.00
CA GLN A 74 -31.44 6.70 18.75
C GLN A 74 -32.48 7.39 17.86
N VAL A 75 -32.10 7.78 16.64
CA VAL A 75 -33.02 8.34 15.64
C VAL A 75 -34.09 7.30 15.26
N TYR A 76 -33.69 6.05 15.06
CA TYR A 76 -34.59 4.93 14.77
C TYR A 76 -35.58 4.66 15.91
N LEU A 77 -35.13 4.65 17.17
CA LEU A 77 -36.01 4.49 18.32
C LEU A 77 -36.97 5.68 18.46
N THR A 78 -36.48 6.89 18.29
CA THR A 78 -37.32 8.11 18.39
C THR A 78 -38.43 8.11 17.34
N GLN A 79 -38.17 7.61 16.13
CA GLN A 79 -39.17 7.51 15.06
C GLN A 79 -40.16 6.35 15.27
N GLN A 80 -39.75 5.26 15.93
CA GLN A 80 -40.68 4.16 16.26
C GLN A 80 -41.49 4.39 17.53
N VAL A 81 -40.92 5.11 18.50
CA VAL A 81 -41.51 5.39 19.82
C VAL A 81 -42.24 6.74 19.83
N GLY A 82 -42.14 7.53 18.75
CA GLY A 82 -42.88 8.77 18.51
C GLY A 82 -44.39 8.55 18.40
N LEU A 83 -45.04 8.55 19.56
CA LEU A 83 -46.40 9.00 19.89
C LEU A 83 -47.27 9.44 18.70
N ASP A 84 -48.04 8.50 18.15
CA ASP A 84 -49.43 8.76 17.78
C ASP A 84 -50.32 7.63 18.35
N PRO A 85 -50.94 7.83 19.54
CA PRO A 85 -51.80 6.82 20.16
C PRO A 85 -53.22 6.83 19.56
N GLY A 86 -53.34 6.97 18.23
CA GLY A 86 -54.65 7.06 17.59
C GLY A 86 -54.65 6.72 16.10
N LEU A 87 -54.66 5.42 15.78
CA LEU A 87 -55.44 4.76 14.71
C LEU A 87 -54.65 3.56 14.13
N PRO A 88 -55.23 2.35 14.03
CA PRO A 88 -54.59 1.25 13.32
C PRO A 88 -54.83 1.35 11.82
N ASP A 89 -53.91 0.74 11.06
CA ASP A 89 -54.03 0.43 9.62
C ASP A 89 -53.61 1.51 8.63
N SER A 90 -52.29 1.76 8.55
CA SER A 90 -51.60 1.93 7.26
C SER A 90 -50.11 1.70 7.47
N ILE A 91 -49.58 0.65 6.82
CA ILE A 91 -48.16 0.41 6.66
C ILE A 91 -47.60 1.62 5.90
N SER A 92 -47.07 2.60 6.64
CA SER A 92 -46.32 3.72 6.07
C SER A 92 -45.06 3.14 5.42
N PRO A 93 -44.73 3.50 4.18
CA PRO A 93 -43.47 3.09 3.58
C PRO A 93 -42.35 3.65 4.45
N ASP A 94 -41.40 2.78 4.83
CA ASP A 94 -40.19 3.15 5.53
C ASP A 94 -39.61 4.41 4.86
N PRO A 95 -39.37 5.52 5.58
CA PRO A 95 -38.68 6.66 5.01
C PRO A 95 -37.35 6.16 4.40
N PRO A 96 -36.90 6.71 3.25
CA PRO A 96 -35.77 6.16 2.48
C PRO A 96 -34.49 5.99 3.30
N PHE A 97 -34.33 6.75 4.38
CA PHE A 97 -33.26 6.62 5.37
C PHE A 97 -33.28 5.28 6.13
N LEU A 98 -34.44 4.78 6.52
CA LEU A 98 -34.58 3.52 7.27
C LEU A 98 -34.38 2.28 6.39
N ALA A 99 -34.76 2.35 5.11
CA ALA A 99 -34.41 1.31 4.14
C ALA A 99 -32.89 1.24 3.93
N GLY A 100 -32.24 2.40 3.78
CA GLY A 100 -30.79 2.49 3.68
C GLY A 100 -30.07 1.98 4.94
N LEU A 101 -30.55 2.35 6.12
CA LEU A 101 -29.97 1.94 7.40
C LEU A 101 -30.20 0.44 7.68
N ARG A 102 -31.37 -0.13 7.37
CA ARG A 102 -31.61 -1.59 7.47
C ARG A 102 -30.70 -2.37 6.53
N CYS A 103 -30.55 -1.94 5.27
CA CYS A 103 -29.63 -2.57 4.33
C CYS A 103 -28.18 -2.46 4.81
N PHE A 104 -27.77 -1.29 5.32
CA PHE A 104 -26.44 -1.07 5.85
C PHE A 104 -26.14 -1.92 7.08
N LEU A 105 -27.05 -1.96 8.07
CA LEU A 105 -26.97 -2.81 9.26
C LEU A 105 -26.90 -4.29 8.89
N THR A 106 -27.77 -4.74 7.97
CA THR A 106 -27.79 -6.13 7.52
C THR A 106 -26.48 -6.50 6.82
N PHE A 107 -25.96 -5.60 5.97
CA PHE A 107 -24.69 -5.79 5.29
C PHE A 107 -23.50 -5.77 6.25
N ALA A 108 -23.45 -4.81 7.18
CA ALA A 108 -22.38 -4.68 8.17
C ALA A 108 -22.35 -5.90 9.11
N VAL A 109 -23.50 -6.33 9.63
CA VAL A 109 -23.59 -7.54 10.46
C VAL A 109 -23.20 -8.78 9.65
N HIS A 110 -23.65 -8.92 8.40
CA HIS A 110 -23.25 -10.05 7.57
C HIS A 110 -21.75 -10.04 7.27
N SER A 111 -21.15 -8.87 7.00
CA SER A 111 -19.72 -8.72 6.73
C SER A 111 -18.85 -9.04 7.95
N ILE A 112 -19.29 -8.67 9.16
CA ILE A 112 -18.56 -8.91 10.41
C ILE A 112 -18.62 -10.39 10.83
N TYR A 113 -19.74 -11.08 10.59
CA TYR A 113 -19.92 -12.48 11.00
C TYR A 113 -19.39 -13.52 10.00
N HIS A 114 -19.02 -13.11 8.78
CA HIS A 114 -18.57 -14.01 7.71
C HIS A 114 -17.12 -13.81 7.28
N GLN A 115 -16.37 -12.98 8.01
CA GLN A 115 -14.91 -12.83 7.91
C GLN A 115 -14.21 -13.68 8.97
#